data_AF-A0A2M9ZGU0-F1
#
_entry.id   AF-A0A2M9ZGU0-F1
#
_cell.length_a   1.000
_cell.length_b   1.000
_cell.length_c   1.000
_cell.angle_alpha   90.00
_cell.angle_beta   90.00
_cell.angle_gamma   90.00
#
_symmetry.space_group_name_H-M   'P 1'
#
loop_
_entity.id
_entity.type
_entity.pdbx_description
1 polymer ?
#
loop_
_entity_poly.entity_id
_entity_poly.type
_entity_poly.pdbx_seq_one_letter_code
_entity_poly.pdbx_strand_id
1 'polypeptide(L)'
;MSAEMYPFPSKSLRDVLGEKGTEAFVDYIHKAREYGRQNMIELTTERYERRLAEEVGSLRGEIAEFRTDTSTGISELRAEMHAGFVGVQEEFKEVHQEFAKVHGKIGDIQASITAQTRWIVICIFGVVPFYIALFKLLE
;
A
#
# COMPACT_ATOMS: atom_id res chain seq x y z
N MET A 1 42.69 37.77 13.26
CA MET A 1 42.19 38.96 13.97
C MET A 1 42.07 40.07 12.94
N SER A 2 40.93 40.15 12.26
CA SER A 2 40.68 41.24 11.32
C SER A 2 40.41 42.49 12.16
N ALA A 3 41.30 43.47 12.11
CA ALA A 3 41.08 44.75 12.75
C ALA A 3 39.76 45.31 12.21
N GLU A 4 38.76 45.47 13.08
CA GLU A 4 37.53 46.18 12.73
C GLU A 4 37.92 47.59 12.31
N MET A 5 37.97 47.82 11.01
CA MET A 5 38.35 49.10 10.45
C MET A 5 37.14 50.02 10.59
N TYR A 6 37.13 50.77 11.69
CA TYR A 6 36.04 51.66 12.03
C TYR A 6 35.96 52.81 11.01
N PRO A 7 34.75 53.19 10.58
CA PRO A 7 34.58 54.42 9.83
C PRO A 7 34.94 55.59 10.75
N PHE A 8 36.13 56.17 10.55
CA PHE A 8 36.50 57.39 11.24
C PHE A 8 35.66 58.56 10.70
N PRO A 9 35.12 59.41 11.58
CA PRO A 9 34.43 60.62 11.16
C PRO A 9 35.32 61.47 10.25
N SER A 10 34.72 62.13 9.26
CA SER A 10 35.46 63.01 8.35
C SER A 10 36.11 64.16 9.13
N LYS A 11 37.21 64.73 8.61
CA LYS A 11 37.91 65.87 9.24
C LYS A 11 36.95 67.01 9.61
N SER A 12 36.03 67.34 8.70
CA SER A 12 35.02 68.37 8.94
C SER A 12 34.10 68.06 10.13
N LEU A 13 33.72 66.79 10.32
CA LEU A 13 32.90 66.39 11.48
C LEU A 13 33.70 66.50 12.78
N ARG A 14 35.00 66.17 12.73
CA ARG A 14 35.92 66.21 13.87
C ARG A 14 36.19 67.63 14.35
N ASP A 15 36.34 68.57 13.42
CA ASP A 15 36.55 69.99 13.72
C ASP A 15 35.30 70.62 14.37
N VAL A 16 34.10 70.17 13.99
CA VAL A 16 32.82 70.66 14.56
C VAL A 16 32.52 70.06 15.92
N LEU A 17 32.77 68.75 16.10
CA LEU A 17 32.45 68.02 17.34
C LEU A 17 33.57 68.11 18.40
N GLY A 18 34.78 68.50 17.99
CA GLY A 18 35.99 68.37 18.80
C GLY A 18 36.40 66.90 19.02
N GLU A 19 37.58 66.67 19.60
CA GLU A 19 38.13 65.32 19.76
C GLU A 19 37.24 64.45 20.67
N LYS A 20 36.80 65.00 21.82
CA LYS A 20 35.91 64.29 22.76
C LYS A 20 34.54 63.97 22.16
N GLY A 21 33.96 64.88 21.38
CA GLY A 21 32.67 64.66 20.73
C GLY A 21 32.76 63.63 19.62
N THR A 22 33.89 63.60 18.91
CA THR A 22 34.19 62.60 17.88
C THR A 22 34.30 61.20 18.48
N GLU A 23 35.02 61.04 19.59
CA GLU A 23 35.12 59.77 20.30
C GLU A 23 33.76 59.27 20.81
N ALA A 24 32.97 60.16 21.44
CA ALA A 24 31.62 59.82 21.91
C ALA A 24 30.67 59.42 20.76
N PHE A 25 30.80 60.07 19.60
CA PHE A 25 30.02 59.73 18.42
C PHE A 25 30.39 58.35 17.84
N VAL A 26 31.69 58.03 17.78
CA VAL A 26 32.16 56.70 17.35
C VAL A 26 31.64 55.62 18.30
N ASP A 27 31.70 55.84 19.62
CA ASP A 27 31.17 54.91 20.62
C ASP A 27 29.65 54.73 20.49
N TYR A 28 28.90 55.81 20.22
CA TYR A 28 27.46 55.72 19.97
C TYR A 28 27.14 54.89 18.71
N ILE A 29 27.83 55.13 17.60
CA ILE A 29 27.64 54.36 16.36
C ILE A 29 27.95 52.88 16.60
N HIS A 30 28.97 52.58 17.40
CA HIS A 30 29.32 51.21 17.76
C HIS A 30 28.21 50.54 18.58
N LYS A 31 27.71 51.21 19.63
CA LYS A 31 26.58 50.72 20.42
C LYS A 31 25.32 50.53 19.58
N ALA A 32 25.02 51.47 18.69
CA ALA A 32 23.86 51.38 17.79
C ALA A 32 23.97 50.20 16.81
N ARG A 33 25.17 49.97 16.24
CA ARG A 33 25.44 48.82 15.36
C ARG A 33 25.34 47.50 16.10
N GLU A 34 25.93 47.41 17.29
CA GLU A 34 25.91 46.19 18.11
C GLU A 34 24.48 45.87 18.55
N TYR A 35 23.72 46.88 18.99
CA TYR A 35 22.29 46.73 19.27
C TYR A 35 21.51 46.27 18.05
N GLY A 36 21.74 46.88 16.87
CA GLY A 36 21.09 46.48 15.63
C GLY A 36 21.45 45.04 15.20
N ARG A 37 22.70 44.62 15.40
CA ARG A 37 23.17 43.27 15.11
C ARG A 37 22.50 42.25 16.04
N GLN A 38 22.45 42.53 17.34
CA GLN A 38 21.80 41.66 18.32
C GLN A 38 20.30 41.53 18.04
N ASN A 39 19.61 42.66 17.82
CA ASN A 39 18.19 42.66 17.48
C ASN A 39 17.91 41.91 16.17
N MET A 40 18.77 42.06 15.16
CA MET A 40 18.64 41.30 13.92
C MET A 40 18.79 39.80 14.16
N ILE A 41 19.81 39.38 14.93
CA ILE A 41 20.01 37.97 15.28
C ILE A 41 18.78 37.43 16.01
N GLU A 42 18.32 38.11 17.04
CA GLU A 42 17.15 37.72 17.82
C GLU A 42 15.90 37.56 16.94
N LEU A 43 15.56 38.57 16.14
CA LEU A 43 14.42 38.51 15.22
C LEU A 43 14.53 37.39 14.19
N THR A 44 15.73 37.15 13.65
CA THR A 44 15.94 36.04 12.70
C THR A 44 15.79 34.69 13.38
N THR A 45 16.37 34.51 14.57
CA THR A 45 16.28 33.27 15.35
C THR A 45 14.83 32.96 15.69
N GLU A 46 14.07 33.92 16.22
CA GLU A 46 12.65 33.74 16.54
C GLU A 46 11.84 33.34 15.29
N ARG A 47 12.09 34.00 14.14
CA ARG A 47 11.43 33.65 12.88
C ARG A 47 11.76 32.25 12.41
N TYR A 48 13.01 31.82 12.53
CA TYR A 48 13.43 30.46 12.17
C TYR A 48 12.83 29.42 13.12
N GLU A 49 12.85 29.66 14.44
CA GLU A 49 12.24 28.76 15.41
C GLU A 49 10.75 28.59 15.17
N ARG A 50 10.02 29.70 14.93
CA ARG A 50 8.59 29.65 14.59
C ARG A 50 8.34 28.83 13.32
N ARG A 51 9.08 29.11 12.25
CA ARG A 51 8.91 28.39 10.98
C ARG A 51 9.28 26.91 11.11
N LEU A 52 10.33 26.58 11.86
CA LEU A 52 10.68 25.19 12.14
C LEU A 52 9.57 24.48 12.93
N ALA A 53 8.97 25.13 13.92
CA ALA A 53 7.85 24.56 14.66
C ALA A 53 6.63 24.31 13.77
N GLU A 54 6.32 25.25 12.86
CA GLU A 54 5.24 25.12 11.87
C GLU A 54 5.51 23.95 10.90
N GLU A 55 6.70 23.87 10.30
CA GLU A 55 7.09 22.80 9.37
C GLU A 55 7.13 21.43 10.06
N VAL A 56 7.66 21.34 11.28
CA VAL A 56 7.64 20.10 12.08
C VAL A 56 6.21 19.69 12.43
N GLY A 57 5.34 20.66 12.72
CA GLY A 57 3.91 20.42 12.92
C GLY A 57 3.23 19.86 11.68
N SER A 58 3.48 20.47 10.52
CA SER A 58 2.98 20.02 9.21
C SER A 58 3.44 18.60 8.89
N LEU A 59 4.74 18.33 9.00
CA LEU A 59 5.32 17.01 8.75
C LEU A 59 4.74 15.93 9.68
N ARG A 60 4.51 16.26 10.96
CA ARG A 60 3.85 15.33 11.89
C ARG A 60 2.41 15.03 11.46
N GLY A 61 1.70 16.02 10.92
CA GLY A 61 0.37 15.86 10.33
C GLY A 61 0.41 14.90 9.13
N GLU A 62 1.26 15.18 8.16
CA GLU A 62 1.43 14.35 6.96
C GLU A 62 1.81 12.90 7.29
N ILE A 63 2.71 12.69 8.27
CA ILE A 63 3.07 11.34 8.73
C ILE A 63 1.87 10.61 9.37
N ALA A 64 1.04 11.33 10.13
CA ALA A 64 -0.14 10.74 10.77
C ALA A 64 -1.22 10.36 9.72
N GLU A 65 -1.42 11.21 8.72
CA GLU A 65 -2.30 10.95 7.59
C GLU A 65 -1.81 9.74 6.78
N PHE A 66 -0.55 9.74 6.36
CA PHE A 66 0.05 8.61 5.63
C PHE A 66 -0.06 7.28 6.39
N ARG A 67 0.14 7.30 7.71
CA ARG A 67 -0.03 6.10 8.55
C ARG A 67 -1.47 5.60 8.55
N THR A 68 -2.43 6.52 8.59
CA THR A 68 -3.86 6.21 8.56
C THR A 68 -4.23 5.62 7.21
N ASP A 69 -3.85 6.27 6.11
CA ASP A 69 -4.11 5.79 4.75
C ASP A 69 -3.52 4.41 4.50
N THR A 70 -2.27 4.19 4.94
CA THR A 70 -1.61 2.89 4.84
C THR A 70 -2.38 1.82 5.63
N SER A 71 -2.81 2.14 6.85
CA SER A 71 -3.57 1.20 7.68
C SER A 71 -4.92 0.85 7.05
N THR A 72 -5.62 1.85 6.50
CA THR A 72 -6.89 1.68 5.81
C THR A 72 -6.72 0.82 4.56
N GLY A 73 -5.74 1.15 3.71
CA GLY A 73 -5.45 0.39 2.49
C GLY A 73 -5.06 -1.06 2.77
N ILE A 74 -4.30 -1.34 3.84
CA ILE A 74 -4.01 -2.73 4.26
C ILE A 74 -5.27 -3.47 4.69
N SER A 75 -6.19 -2.79 5.39
CA SER A 75 -7.45 -3.38 5.84
C SER A 75 -8.37 -3.70 4.66
N GLU A 76 -8.48 -2.77 3.70
CA GLU A 76 -9.25 -2.95 2.47
C GLU A 76 -8.70 -4.12 1.64
N LEU A 77 -7.39 -4.13 1.38
CA LEU A 77 -6.75 -5.23 0.64
C LEU A 77 -6.96 -6.58 1.32
N ARG A 78 -6.91 -6.64 2.65
CA ARG A 78 -7.18 -7.88 3.41
C ARG A 78 -8.63 -8.32 3.23
N ALA A 79 -9.59 -7.39 3.26
CA ALA A 79 -11.00 -7.69 3.06
C ALA A 79 -11.27 -8.20 1.65
N GLU A 80 -10.72 -7.55 0.63
CA GLU A 80 -10.80 -7.97 -0.77
C GLU A 80 -10.20 -9.36 -0.97
N MET A 81 -9.01 -9.61 -0.41
CA MET A 81 -8.37 -10.92 -0.51
C MET A 81 -9.21 -12.01 0.16
N HIS A 82 -9.80 -11.73 1.33
CA HIS A 82 -10.67 -12.68 2.01
C HIS A 82 -11.93 -12.99 1.20
N ALA A 83 -12.58 -11.95 0.64
CA ALA A 83 -13.73 -12.13 -0.24
C ALA A 83 -13.37 -12.95 -1.49
N GLY A 84 -12.21 -12.68 -2.10
CA GLY A 84 -11.69 -13.45 -3.22
C GLY A 84 -11.47 -14.93 -2.86
N PHE A 85 -10.88 -15.23 -1.70
CA PHE A 85 -10.71 -16.60 -1.23
C PHE A 85 -12.05 -17.32 -1.00
N VAL A 86 -13.04 -16.63 -0.43
CA VAL A 86 -14.38 -17.20 -0.24
C VAL A 86 -15.03 -17.51 -1.59
N GLY A 87 -14.92 -16.59 -2.57
CA GLY A 87 -15.42 -16.83 -3.92
C GLY A 87 -14.77 -18.05 -4.58
N VAL A 88 -13.45 -18.18 -4.50
CA VAL A 88 -12.73 -19.37 -5.01
C VAL A 88 -13.18 -20.65 -4.31
N GLN A 89 -13.40 -20.63 -2.99
CA GLN A 89 -13.91 -21.80 -2.26
C GLN A 89 -15.31 -22.21 -2.73
N GLU A 90 -16.16 -21.24 -3.05
CA GLU A 90 -17.51 -21.50 -3.57
C GLU A 90 -17.46 -22.14 -4.95
N GLU A 91 -16.62 -21.61 -5.86
CA GLU A 91 -16.38 -22.21 -7.18
C GLU A 91 -15.84 -23.65 -7.05
N PHE A 92 -14.89 -23.90 -6.15
CA PHE A 92 -14.38 -25.26 -5.90
C PHE A 92 -15.45 -26.23 -5.40
N LYS A 93 -16.39 -25.74 -4.57
CA LYS A 93 -17.51 -26.54 -4.07
C LYS A 93 -18.47 -26.89 -5.20
N GLU A 94 -18.77 -25.95 -6.09
CA GLU A 94 -19.59 -26.19 -7.28
C GLU A 94 -18.94 -27.23 -8.19
N VAL A 95 -17.66 -27.08 -8.49
CA VAL A 95 -16.89 -28.06 -9.27
C VAL A 95 -16.93 -29.44 -8.63
N HIS A 96 -16.78 -29.57 -7.31
CA HIS A 96 -16.90 -30.85 -6.61
C HIS A 96 -18.29 -31.48 -6.77
N GLN A 97 -19.36 -30.69 -6.74
CA GLN A 97 -20.72 -31.19 -6.97
C GLN A 97 -20.89 -31.67 -8.40
N GLU A 98 -20.35 -30.96 -9.39
CA GLU A 98 -20.36 -31.42 -10.78
C GLU A 98 -19.60 -32.73 -10.95
N PHE A 99 -18.42 -32.86 -10.36
CA PHE A 99 -17.65 -34.12 -10.37
C PHE A 99 -18.44 -35.28 -9.75
N ALA A 100 -19.14 -35.04 -8.64
CA ALA A 100 -20.00 -36.06 -8.01
C ALA A 100 -21.15 -36.49 -8.92
N LYS A 101 -21.81 -35.53 -9.60
CA LYS A 101 -22.87 -35.81 -10.59
C LYS A 101 -22.32 -36.62 -11.76
N VAL A 102 -21.15 -36.27 -12.29
CA VAL A 102 -20.50 -37.00 -13.37
C VAL A 102 -20.16 -38.43 -12.94
N HIS A 103 -19.60 -38.63 -11.74
CA HIS A 103 -19.33 -39.97 -11.20
C HIS A 103 -20.60 -40.80 -11.06
N GLY A 104 -21.70 -40.22 -10.57
CA GLY A 104 -23.00 -40.89 -10.51
C GLY A 104 -23.46 -41.38 -11.87
N LYS A 105 -23.43 -40.51 -12.89
CA LYS A 105 -23.79 -40.88 -14.28
C LYS A 105 -22.90 -42.00 -14.84
N ILE A 106 -21.60 -41.99 -14.54
CA ILE A 106 -20.69 -43.08 -14.95
C ILE A 106 -21.11 -44.40 -14.31
N GLY A 107 -21.46 -44.39 -13.02
CA GLY A 107 -21.97 -45.58 -12.31
C GLY A 107 -23.26 -46.12 -12.93
N ASP A 108 -24.21 -45.25 -13.26
CA ASP A 108 -25.46 -45.62 -13.92
C ASP A 108 -25.21 -46.24 -15.31
N ILE A 109 -24.30 -45.64 -16.10
CA ILE A 109 -23.88 -46.18 -17.40
C ILE A 109 -23.28 -47.57 -17.21
N GLN A 110 -22.35 -47.74 -16.25
CA GLN A 110 -21.74 -49.04 -15.96
C GLN A 110 -22.79 -50.11 -15.60
N ALA A 111 -23.73 -49.77 -14.71
CA ALA A 111 -24.82 -50.67 -14.33
C ALA A 111 -25.69 -51.07 -15.53
N SER A 112 -26.01 -50.10 -16.41
CA SER A 112 -26.79 -50.35 -17.62
C SER A 112 -26.05 -51.27 -18.61
N ILE A 113 -24.74 -51.08 -18.80
CA ILE A 113 -23.89 -51.93 -19.67
C ILE A 113 -23.81 -53.35 -19.11
N THR A 114 -23.65 -53.52 -17.79
CA THR A 114 -23.63 -54.84 -17.16
C THR A 114 -24.97 -55.55 -17.33
N ALA A 115 -26.09 -54.84 -17.12
CA ALA A 115 -27.42 -55.40 -17.31
C ALA A 115 -27.66 -55.82 -18.78
N GLN A 116 -27.30 -54.96 -19.74
CA GLN A 116 -27.38 -55.26 -21.17
C GLN A 116 -26.52 -56.47 -21.54
N THR A 117 -25.25 -56.49 -21.12
CA THR A 117 -24.33 -57.62 -21.38
C THR A 117 -24.89 -58.94 -20.84
N ARG A 118 -25.46 -58.93 -19.62
CA ARG A 118 -26.08 -60.12 -19.02
C ARG A 118 -27.20 -60.68 -19.90
N TRP A 119 -28.10 -59.83 -20.38
CA TRP A 119 -29.21 -60.26 -21.24
C TRP A 119 -28.74 -60.70 -22.63
N ILE A 120 -27.76 -60.02 -23.21
CA ILE A 120 -27.16 -60.39 -24.50
C ILE A 120 -26.55 -61.80 -24.42
N VAL A 121 -25.79 -62.10 -23.37
CA VAL A 121 -25.17 -63.41 -23.16
C VAL A 121 -26.24 -64.51 -23.04
N ILE A 122 -27.30 -64.28 -22.28
CA ILE A 122 -28.41 -65.24 -22.15
C ILE A 122 -29.08 -65.49 -23.51
N CYS A 123 -29.34 -64.43 -24.29
CA CYS A 123 -29.92 -64.58 -25.63
C CYS A 123 -29.01 -65.39 -26.56
N ILE A 124 -27.71 -65.09 -26.61
CA ILE A 124 -26.76 -65.82 -27.46
C ILE A 124 -26.72 -67.31 -27.10
N PHE A 125 -26.60 -67.64 -25.81
CA PHE A 125 -26.53 -69.04 -25.36
C PHE A 125 -27.89 -69.75 -25.33
N GLY A 126 -29.02 -69.06 -25.28
CA GLY A 126 -30.34 -69.67 -25.32
C GLY A 126 -30.83 -69.95 -26.74
N VAL A 127 -30.59 -69.02 -27.67
CA VAL A 127 -31.09 -69.07 -29.04
C VAL A 127 -30.38 -70.16 -29.86
N VAL A 128 -29.06 -70.30 -29.73
CA VAL A 128 -28.28 -71.31 -30.47
C VAL A 128 -28.73 -72.76 -30.18
N PRO A 129 -28.79 -73.24 -28.93
CA PRO A 129 -29.27 -74.60 -28.64
C PRO A 129 -30.77 -74.76 -28.91
N PHE A 130 -31.59 -73.70 -28.78
CA PHE A 130 -33.00 -73.75 -29.15
C PHE A 130 -33.20 -74.01 -30.65
N TYR A 131 -32.44 -73.33 -31.53
CA TYR A 131 -32.48 -73.61 -32.96
C TYR A 131 -32.04 -75.04 -33.30
N ILE A 132 -30.98 -75.54 -32.64
CA ILE A 132 -30.51 -76.92 -32.84
C ILE A 132 -31.58 -77.94 -32.42
N ALA A 133 -32.27 -77.71 -31.30
CA ALA A 133 -33.33 -78.58 -30.82
C ALA A 133 -34.55 -78.59 -31.75
N LEU A 134 -34.97 -77.42 -32.26
CA LEU A 134 -36.05 -77.31 -33.25
C LEU A 134 -35.70 -78.04 -34.55
N PHE A 135 -34.45 -77.92 -35.02
CA PHE A 135 -34.01 -78.62 -36.23
C PHE A 135 -34.13 -80.14 -36.06
N LYS A 136 -33.75 -80.69 -34.91
CA LYS A 136 -33.90 -82.13 -34.59
C LYS A 136 -35.34 -82.63 -34.46
N LEU A 137 -36.31 -81.75 -34.17
CA LEU A 137 -37.73 -82.11 -34.04
C LEU A 137 -38.48 -82.06 -35.38
N LEU A 138 -37.89 -81.41 -36.39
CA LEU A 138 -38.46 -81.25 -37.73
C LEU A 138 -37.95 -82.30 -38.74
N GLU A 139 -36.95 -83.11 -38.35
CA GLU A 139 -36.32 -84.20 -39.11
C GLU A 139 -36.77 -85.56 -38.55
#